data_AF-X1TJY3-F1
#
_entry.id   AF-X1TJY3-F1
#
_cell.length_a   1.000
_cell.length_b   1.000
_cell.length_c   1.000
_cell.angle_alpha   90.00
_cell.angle_beta   90.00
_cell.angle_gamma   90.00
#
_symmetry.space_group_name_H-M   'P 1'
#
loop_
_entity.id
_entity.type
_entity.pdbx_description
1 polymer ?
#
loop_
_entity_poly.entity_id
_entity_poly.type
_entity_poly.pdbx_seq_one_letter_code
_entity_poly.pdbx_strand_id
1 'polypeptide(L)'
;MKTLYKSLPKDMSPNGHKFRVGKWYKVEGNLEICRKGFHASKNIIDSMNYVPAEVLAKVEVRGESIKQDDKQCWSEMKLIKTYKWTKKDSILLAIYAAELVLDNFEKEYPDDKRPR
;
A
#
# COMPACT_ATOMS: atom_id res chain seq x y z
N MET A 1 -18.91 6.65 -0.39
CA MET A 1 -17.62 6.56 -1.12
C MET A 1 -16.51 6.50 -0.07
N LYS A 2 -15.50 5.64 -0.23
CA LYS A 2 -14.46 5.42 0.79
C LYS A 2 -13.08 5.67 0.22
N THR A 3 -12.20 6.27 1.02
CA THR A 3 -10.79 6.46 0.67
C THR A 3 -9.94 5.31 1.22
N LEU A 4 -9.06 4.75 0.40
CA LEU A 4 -8.10 3.70 0.76
C LEU A 4 -6.72 3.99 0.12
N TYR A 5 -5.76 3.10 0.33
CA TYR A 5 -4.43 3.15 -0.24
C TYR A 5 -4.12 1.94 -1.11
N LYS A 6 -3.33 2.15 -2.16
CA LYS A 6 -2.91 1.10 -3.08
C LYS A 6 -1.45 1.31 -3.47
N SER A 7 -0.67 0.24 -3.48
CA SER A 7 0.62 0.22 -4.17
C SER A 7 0.46 -0.23 -5.62
N LEU A 8 1.33 0.28 -6.48
CA LEU A 8 1.35 0.05 -7.90
C LEU A 8 2.81 -0.09 -8.37
N PRO A 9 3.06 -0.89 -9.42
CA PRO A 9 4.33 -0.84 -10.14
C PRO A 9 4.55 0.54 -10.76
N LYS A 10 5.79 0.86 -11.15
CA LYS A 10 6.18 2.15 -11.72
C LYS A 10 5.34 2.55 -12.93
N ASP A 11 4.96 1.58 -13.74
CA ASP A 11 4.14 1.80 -14.93
C ASP A 11 2.64 1.92 -14.61
N MET A 12 2.21 1.78 -13.36
CA MET A 12 0.80 1.82 -12.95
C MET A 12 -0.10 0.77 -13.65
N SER A 13 0.47 -0.36 -14.09
CA SER A 13 -0.26 -1.45 -14.73
C SER A 13 -0.24 -2.76 -13.92
N PRO A 14 -0.74 -2.78 -12.67
CA PRO A 14 -0.77 -4.03 -11.89
C PRO A 14 -1.57 -5.09 -12.66
N ASN A 15 -0.99 -6.29 -12.79
CA ASN A 15 -1.60 -7.41 -13.51
C ASN A 15 -2.10 -7.04 -14.93
N GLY A 16 -1.38 -6.16 -15.63
CA GLY A 16 -1.71 -5.72 -16.99
C GLY A 16 -2.81 -4.67 -17.11
N HIS A 17 -3.45 -4.25 -16.00
CA HIS A 17 -4.48 -3.22 -16.02
C HIS A 17 -3.91 -1.82 -15.77
N LYS A 18 -3.80 -1.00 -16.82
CA LYS A 18 -3.27 0.38 -16.73
C LYS A 18 -4.26 1.35 -16.07
N PHE A 19 -3.88 1.87 -14.91
CA PHE A 19 -4.63 2.94 -14.25
C PHE A 19 -4.26 4.34 -14.77
N ARG A 20 -5.23 5.26 -14.67
CA ARG A 20 -5.08 6.70 -14.90
C ARG A 20 -5.70 7.46 -13.71
N VAL A 21 -5.00 8.48 -13.24
CA VAL A 21 -5.51 9.35 -12.16
C VAL A 21 -6.79 10.04 -12.61
N GLY A 22 -7.80 10.10 -11.73
CA GLY A 22 -9.10 10.72 -11.98
C GLY A 22 -10.11 9.84 -12.72
N LYS A 23 -9.71 8.70 -13.30
CA LYS A 23 -10.61 7.79 -14.02
C LYS A 23 -11.19 6.71 -13.09
N TRP A 24 -12.51 6.53 -13.15
CA TRP A 24 -13.19 5.38 -12.54
C TRP A 24 -13.05 4.14 -13.41
N TYR A 25 -12.83 3.01 -12.75
CA TYR A 25 -12.81 1.68 -13.33
C TYR A 25 -13.80 0.78 -12.61
N LYS A 26 -14.40 -0.16 -13.35
CA LYS A 26 -15.37 -1.13 -12.84
C LYS A 26 -14.96 -2.53 -13.28
N VAL A 27 -15.08 -3.51 -12.38
CA VAL A 27 -15.01 -4.94 -12.71
C VAL A 27 -16.43 -5.52 -12.73
N GLU A 28 -16.70 -6.40 -13.69
CA GLU A 28 -17.99 -7.09 -13.81
C GLU A 28 -17.94 -8.49 -13.20
N GLY A 29 -19.07 -8.94 -12.66
CA GLY A 29 -19.24 -10.24 -12.00
C GLY A 29 -18.67 -10.28 -10.57
N ASN A 30 -18.69 -11.47 -9.97
CA ASN A 30 -18.35 -11.65 -8.56
C ASN A 30 -16.90 -11.29 -8.25
N LEU A 31 -16.70 -10.64 -7.10
CA LEU A 31 -15.39 -10.34 -6.55
C LEU A 31 -14.76 -11.59 -5.94
N GLU A 32 -13.43 -11.66 -6.03
CA GLU A 32 -12.64 -12.71 -5.40
C GLU A 32 -11.36 -12.07 -4.84
N ILE A 33 -11.16 -12.18 -3.52
CA ILE A 33 -9.95 -11.69 -2.86
C ILE A 33 -8.70 -12.28 -3.55
N CYS A 34 -7.66 -11.47 -3.70
CA CYS A 34 -6.43 -11.74 -4.44
C CYS A 34 -6.56 -12.00 -5.95
N ARG A 35 -7.71 -12.45 -6.46
CA ARG A 35 -7.85 -12.87 -7.87
C ARG A 35 -8.61 -11.88 -8.74
N LYS A 36 -9.75 -11.36 -8.28
CA LYS A 36 -10.66 -10.56 -9.12
C LYS A 36 -11.27 -9.37 -8.38
N GLY A 37 -10.97 -8.19 -8.91
CA GLY A 37 -11.43 -6.89 -8.42
C GLY A 37 -10.26 -5.98 -8.07
N PHE A 38 -10.57 -4.79 -7.57
CA PHE A 38 -9.56 -3.79 -7.27
C PHE A 38 -9.17 -3.82 -5.79
N HIS A 39 -7.94 -4.26 -5.51
CA HIS A 39 -7.42 -4.36 -4.15
C HIS A 39 -6.80 -3.05 -3.66
N ALA A 40 -7.15 -2.69 -2.42
CA ALA A 40 -6.62 -1.55 -1.66
C ALA A 40 -6.76 -1.80 -0.15
N SER A 41 -6.00 -1.07 0.65
CA SER A 41 -5.90 -1.27 2.11
C SER A 41 -6.27 0.00 2.88
N LYS A 42 -6.69 -0.14 4.14
CA LYS A 42 -6.99 1.02 4.99
C LYS A 42 -5.71 1.75 5.40
N ASN A 43 -4.68 0.99 5.76
CA ASN A 43 -3.37 1.54 6.07
C ASN A 43 -2.47 1.47 4.84
N ILE A 44 -1.59 2.46 4.70
CA ILE A 44 -0.69 2.54 3.54
C ILE A 44 0.37 1.43 3.56
N ILE A 45 0.85 1.05 4.75
CA ILE A 45 1.84 -0.02 4.94
C ILE A 45 1.27 -1.37 4.49
N ASP A 46 0.03 -1.69 4.87
CA ASP A 46 -0.64 -2.93 4.43
C ASP A 46 -0.73 -3.02 2.89
N SER A 47 -0.89 -1.87 2.22
CA SER A 47 -0.96 -1.84 0.75
C SER A 47 0.38 -2.18 0.09
N MET A 48 1.50 -2.00 0.80
CA MET A 48 2.86 -2.27 0.30
C MET A 48 3.23 -3.76 0.34
N ASN A 49 2.47 -4.60 1.05
CA ASN A 49 2.87 -5.99 1.34
C ASN A 49 2.80 -6.94 0.14
N TYR A 50 1.99 -6.63 -0.89
CA TYR A 50 1.63 -7.61 -1.93
C TYR A 50 2.09 -7.26 -3.33
N VAL A 51 2.21 -5.97 -3.64
CA VAL A 51 2.61 -5.46 -4.95
C VAL A 51 3.79 -4.53 -4.73
N PRO A 52 4.84 -4.58 -5.59
CA PRO A 52 5.97 -3.67 -5.50
C PRO A 52 5.50 -2.23 -5.32
N ALA A 53 5.90 -1.62 -4.21
CA ALA A 53 5.54 -0.26 -3.88
C ALA A 53 6.48 0.71 -4.58
N GLU A 54 6.33 0.89 -5.90
CA GLU A 54 7.06 1.93 -6.65
C GLU A 54 6.24 3.21 -6.82
N VAL A 55 4.91 3.05 -6.80
CA VAL A 55 3.94 4.14 -6.76
C VAL A 55 2.94 3.83 -5.67
N LEU A 56 2.81 4.73 -4.70
CA LEU A 56 1.73 4.70 -3.73
C LEU A 56 0.60 5.58 -4.22
N ALA A 57 -0.63 5.18 -3.95
CA ALA A 57 -1.79 5.93 -4.38
C ALA A 57 -2.87 6.00 -3.32
N LYS A 58 -3.47 7.19 -3.22
CA LYS A 58 -4.75 7.39 -2.55
C LYS A 58 -5.86 7.07 -3.56
N VAL A 59 -6.77 6.18 -3.20
CA VAL A 59 -7.87 5.75 -4.07
C VAL A 59 -9.22 6.04 -3.44
N GLU A 60 -10.21 6.30 -4.28
CA GLU A 60 -11.61 6.19 -3.91
C GLU A 60 -12.16 4.86 -4.41
N VAL A 61 -12.99 4.23 -3.59
CA VAL A 61 -13.68 2.98 -3.91
C VAL A 61 -15.18 3.09 -3.63
N ARG A 62 -15.97 2.30 -4.37
CA ARG A 62 -17.42 2.16 -4.22
C ARG A 62 -17.91 0.83 -4.79
N GLY A 63 -19.21 0.58 -4.65
CA GLY A 63 -19.86 -0.64 -5.10
C GLY A 63 -19.68 -1.80 -4.13
N GLU A 64 -19.68 -3.01 -4.65
CA GLU A 64 -19.52 -4.24 -3.86
C GLU A 64 -18.10 -4.34 -3.30
N SER A 65 -17.96 -5.02 -2.15
CA SER A 65 -16.66 -5.23 -1.55
C SER A 65 -16.56 -6.51 -0.72
N ILE A 66 -15.37 -7.11 -0.73
CA ILE A 66 -14.94 -8.16 0.20
C ILE A 66 -13.80 -7.58 1.04
N LYS A 67 -13.86 -7.75 2.37
CA LYS A 67 -12.90 -7.15 3.30
C LYS A 67 -12.21 -8.22 4.12
N GLN A 68 -10.90 -8.07 4.26
CA GLN A 68 -10.05 -8.78 5.21
C GLN A 68 -9.34 -7.73 6.09
N ASP A 69 -8.53 -8.19 7.03
CA ASP A 69 -7.90 -7.31 8.03
C ASP A 69 -6.96 -6.29 7.39
N ASP A 70 -6.12 -6.76 6.47
CA ASP A 70 -5.05 -5.97 5.83
C ASP A 70 -5.40 -5.47 4.43
N LYS A 71 -6.44 -6.01 3.78
CA LYS A 71 -6.84 -5.65 2.41
C LYS A 71 -8.33 -5.73 2.17
N GLN A 72 -8.78 -4.98 1.17
CA GLN A 72 -10.15 -4.99 0.68
C GLN A 72 -10.13 -5.12 -0.84
N CYS A 73 -11.11 -5.84 -1.38
CA CYS A 73 -11.36 -5.97 -2.81
C CYS A 73 -12.65 -5.25 -3.15
N TRP A 74 -12.64 -4.39 -4.16
CA TRP A 74 -13.77 -3.54 -4.54
C TRP A 74 -14.14 -3.69 -6.01
N SER A 75 -15.43 -3.52 -6.33
CA SER A 75 -15.92 -3.57 -7.71
C SER A 75 -15.57 -2.32 -8.51
N GLU A 76 -15.42 -1.16 -7.86
CA GLU A 76 -15.07 0.09 -8.52
C GLU A 76 -13.96 0.84 -7.78
N MET A 77 -13.03 1.42 -8.54
CA MET A 77 -11.91 2.18 -8.00
C MET A 77 -11.51 3.35 -8.92
N LYS A 78 -11.07 4.45 -8.30
CA LYS A 78 -10.43 5.59 -8.96
C LYS A 78 -9.18 6.00 -8.18
N LEU A 79 -8.07 6.22 -8.89
CA LEU A 79 -6.90 6.87 -8.31
C LEU A 79 -7.15 8.37 -8.14
N ILE A 80 -6.92 8.90 -6.95
CA ILE A 80 -7.07 10.33 -6.63
C ILE A 80 -5.75 11.05 -6.73
N LYS A 81 -4.71 10.44 -6.15
CA LYS A 81 -3.38 11.01 -6.10
C LYS A 81 -2.35 9.90 -6.01
N THR A 82 -1.21 10.10 -6.66
CA THR A 82 -0.08 9.18 -6.64
C THR A 82 1.15 9.85 -6.06
N TYR A 83 2.02 9.04 -5.49
CA TYR A 83 3.30 9.41 -4.92
C TYR A 83 4.33 8.41 -5.43
N LYS A 84 5.46 8.90 -5.92
CA LYS A 84 6.58 8.02 -6.25
C LYS A 84 7.18 7.48 -4.94
N TRP A 85 7.40 6.18 -4.87
CA TRP A 85 8.09 5.54 -3.76
C TRP A 85 9.34 4.87 -4.32
N THR A 86 10.48 5.20 -3.72
CA THR A 86 11.79 4.75 -4.17
C THR A 86 12.45 3.90 -3.11
N LYS A 87 13.51 3.18 -3.50
CA LYS A 87 14.37 2.48 -2.54
C LYS A 87 14.88 3.41 -1.43
N LYS A 88 15.18 4.68 -1.77
CA LYS A 88 15.61 5.68 -0.77
C LYS A 88 14.53 5.93 0.27
N ASP A 89 13.26 6.01 -0.14
CA ASP A 89 12.14 6.22 0.78
C ASP A 89 11.96 5.01 1.71
N SER A 90 12.10 3.79 1.21
CA SER A 90 12.13 2.59 2.07
C SER A 90 13.26 2.61 3.09
N ILE A 91 14.47 3.02 2.68
CA ILE A 91 15.63 3.11 3.58
C ILE A 91 15.37 4.17 4.66
N LEU A 92 14.87 5.34 4.29
CA LEU A 92 14.56 6.41 5.24
C LEU A 92 13.46 5.99 6.22
N LEU A 93 12.42 5.30 5.75
CA LEU A 93 11.38 4.76 6.63
C LEU A 93 11.95 3.73 7.62
N ALA A 94 12.86 2.86 7.18
CA ALA A 94 13.50 1.87 8.04
C ALA A 94 14.40 2.52 9.10
N ILE A 95 15.21 3.52 8.72
CA ILE A 95 16.04 4.30 9.65
C ILE A 95 15.14 4.99 10.68
N TYR A 96 14.12 5.70 10.22
CA TYR A 96 13.17 6.38 11.10
C TYR A 96 12.50 5.42 12.09
N ALA A 97 12.06 4.24 11.62
CA ALA A 97 11.46 3.23 12.47
C ALA A 97 12.45 2.68 13.51
N ALA A 98 13.72 2.51 13.14
CA ALA A 98 14.77 2.05 14.06
C ALA A 98 15.10 3.12 15.12
N GLU A 99 15.21 4.39 14.72
CA GLU A 99 15.45 5.53 15.63
C GLU A 99 14.35 5.64 16.70
N LEU A 100 13.09 5.41 16.33
CA LEU A 100 11.95 5.49 17.28
C LEU A 100 12.01 4.46 18.43
N VAL A 101 12.72 3.35 18.25
CA VAL A 101 12.79 2.26 19.23
C VAL A 101 14.20 2.09 19.82
N LEU A 102 15.16 2.91 19.38
CA LEU A 102 16.55 2.77 19.76
C LEU A 102 16.74 2.89 21.28
N ASP A 103 16.12 3.88 21.91
CA ASP A 103 16.21 4.09 23.38
C ASP A 103 15.72 2.87 24.17
N ASN A 104 14.64 2.23 23.72
CA ASN A 104 14.12 1.02 24.35
C ASN A 104 15.11 -0.15 24.23
N PHE A 105 15.69 -0.30 23.03
CA PHE A 105 16.69 -1.32 22.76
C PHE A 105 17.95 -1.09 23.61
N GLU A 106 18.47 0.13 23.70
CA GLU A 106 19.68 0.44 24.48
C GLU A 106 19.47 0.26 25.98
N LYS A 107 18.25 0.51 26.48
CA LYS A 107 17.89 0.22 27.86
C LYS A 107 17.89 -1.28 28.16
N GLU A 108 17.43 -2.10 27.22
CA GLU A 108 17.36 -3.56 27.37
C GLU A 108 18.72 -4.24 27.16
N TYR A 109 19.55 -3.67 26.27
CA TYR A 109 20.86 -4.21 25.88
C TYR A 109 21.98 -3.16 26.06
N PRO A 110 22.28 -2.72 27.30
CA PRO A 110 23.20 -1.61 27.56
C PRO A 110 24.65 -1.90 27.15
N ASP A 111 25.05 -3.17 27.08
CA ASP A 111 26.41 -3.59 26.70
C ASP A 111 26.57 -3.91 25.21
N ASP A 112 25.54 -3.69 24.37
CA ASP A 112 25.62 -3.95 22.94
C ASP A 112 26.47 -2.89 22.21
N LYS A 113 27.65 -3.33 21.75
CA LYS A 113 28.67 -2.49 21.09
C LYS A 113 28.58 -2.45 19.55
N ARG A 114 27.54 -3.02 18.94
CA ARG A 114 27.37 -2.94 17.48
C ARG A 114 27.18 -1.47 17.05
N PRO A 115 27.66 -1.07 15.86
CA PRO A 115 27.45 0.29 15.37
C PRO A 115 25.96 0.67 15.35
N ARG A 116 25.69 1.96 15.61
CA ARG A 116 24.37 2.58 15.47
C ARG A 116 24.25 3.23 14.09
#